data_AF-A0A2V6JB81-F1
#
_entry.id   AF-A0A2V6JB81-F1
#
_cell.length_a   1.000
_cell.length_b   1.000
_cell.length_c   1.000
_cell.angle_alpha   90.00
_cell.angle_beta   90.00
_cell.angle_gamma   90.00
#
_symmetry.space_group_name_H-M   'P 1'
#
loop_
_entity.id
_entity.type
_entity.pdbx_description
1 polymer ?
#
loop_
_entity_poly.entity_id
_entity_poly.type
_entity_poly.pdbx_seq_one_letter_code
_entity_poly.pdbx_strand_id
1 'polypeptide(L)'
;SAIVWHYRRFTLRAFLKQQDGYGEAESLLRFKHLIFFGPTGTAKWRGQIYGATRFSWFVNRQIIYHGIFGEGFFQSIYPAPQSEVAAYLSSIEWFGLTIFLFGLGIFLPGLRIVPYLMFGGTFCVALSYMVRARIEPKFDTVHARLLVMILAFAQPLVRGFSRYFTWLRFKRTPANVIRKHEHLPENARSRGSLSRRVFWSEEGRDRHHFLGEMFRLLEEEGWRYSTDSGWNDWDIQIYGNFWWSIALQTVTEYHGGGKCLTRVRLRNRMVITMIIFNLVAISLLIYHQVNVSRVDFWPIVFYLAALGFLGTRARALKSRVAELVDLAAFRAGLQRVSHKGKPVTRTAEPELEVAVNATDPASPQLPR
;
A
#
# COMPACT_ATOMS: atom_id res chain seq x y z
N SER A 1 -14.66 31.80 -13.69
CA SER A 1 -15.46 30.88 -12.87
C SER A 1 -15.83 29.67 -13.71
N ALA A 2 -15.35 28.46 -13.39
CA ALA A 2 -15.77 27.26 -14.09
C ALA A 2 -17.03 26.70 -13.41
N ILE A 3 -18.19 26.76 -14.08
CA ILE A 3 -19.42 26.13 -13.60
C ILE A 3 -19.37 24.66 -14.03
N VAL A 4 -19.25 23.76 -13.06
CA VAL A 4 -19.30 22.31 -13.31
C VAL A 4 -20.76 21.86 -13.30
N TRP A 5 -21.29 21.52 -14.47
CA TRP A 5 -22.63 20.95 -14.60
C TRP A 5 -22.62 19.45 -14.28
N HIS A 6 -23.31 19.06 -13.21
CA HIS A 6 -23.53 17.66 -12.89
C HIS A 6 -24.77 17.13 -13.62
N TYR A 7 -24.56 16.43 -14.74
CA TYR A 7 -25.65 15.78 -15.47
C TYR A 7 -26.09 14.50 -14.73
N ARG A 8 -27.39 14.36 -14.41
CA ARG A 8 -27.92 13.14 -13.77
C ARG A 8 -27.81 11.94 -14.72
N ARG A 9 -27.53 10.75 -14.18
CA ARG A 9 -27.55 9.50 -14.97
C ARG A 9 -28.94 8.90 -14.90
N PHE A 10 -29.57 8.78 -16.06
CA PHE A 10 -30.95 8.30 -16.17
C PHE A 10 -31.06 6.77 -16.34
N THR A 11 -29.94 6.06 -16.50
CA THR A 11 -29.93 4.60 -16.68
C THR A 11 -28.99 3.90 -15.71
N LEU A 12 -29.32 2.65 -15.35
CA LEU A 12 -28.50 1.83 -14.46
C LEU A 12 -27.10 1.59 -15.04
N ARG A 13 -27.00 1.35 -16.36
CA ARG A 13 -25.72 1.18 -17.04
C ARG A 13 -24.84 2.42 -16.95
N ALA A 14 -25.43 3.61 -17.13
CA ALA A 14 -24.69 4.86 -17.02
C ALA A 14 -24.24 5.15 -15.57
N PHE A 15 -25.07 4.77 -14.58
CA PHE A 15 -24.70 4.84 -13.16
C PHE A 15 -23.52 3.92 -12.84
N LEU A 16 -23.57 2.63 -13.24
CA LEU A 16 -22.48 1.69 -12.96
C LEU A 16 -21.19 2.09 -13.69
N LYS A 17 -21.28 2.54 -14.95
CA LYS A 17 -20.12 3.08 -15.69
C LYS A 17 -19.50 4.29 -15.01
N GLN A 18 -20.31 5.13 -14.37
CA GLN A 18 -19.83 6.24 -13.58
C GLN A 18 -19.11 5.77 -12.31
N GLN A 19 -19.62 4.75 -11.61
CA GLN A 19 -18.93 4.18 -10.45
C GLN A 19 -17.60 3.53 -10.82
N ASP A 20 -17.55 2.85 -11.97
CA ASP A 20 -16.32 2.31 -12.54
C ASP A 20 -15.29 3.42 -12.79
N GLY A 21 -15.64 4.46 -13.57
CA GLY A 21 -14.74 5.59 -13.81
C GLY A 21 -14.31 6.33 -12.54
N TYR A 22 -15.17 6.40 -11.52
CA TYR A 22 -14.79 6.93 -10.21
C TYR A 22 -13.76 6.06 -9.50
N GLY A 23 -13.87 4.73 -9.58
CA GLY A 23 -12.90 3.82 -8.99
C GLY A 23 -11.51 3.95 -9.64
N GLU A 24 -11.47 4.05 -10.97
CA GLU A 24 -10.24 4.29 -11.72
C GLU A 24 -9.59 5.63 -11.32
N ALA A 25 -10.37 6.72 -11.35
CA ALA A 25 -9.90 8.05 -10.97
C ALA A 25 -9.38 8.10 -9.53
N GLU A 26 -10.10 7.48 -8.58
CA GLU A 26 -9.64 7.36 -7.20
C GLU A 26 -8.31 6.62 -7.09
N SER A 27 -8.12 5.53 -7.83
CA SER A 27 -6.85 4.80 -7.81
C SER A 27 -5.70 5.64 -8.37
N LEU A 28 -5.93 6.41 -9.44
CA LEU A 28 -4.92 7.28 -10.03
C LEU A 28 -4.57 8.46 -9.11
N LEU A 29 -5.59 9.09 -8.50
CA LEU A 29 -5.38 10.14 -7.51
C LEU A 29 -4.67 9.62 -6.27
N ARG A 30 -4.96 8.39 -5.83
CA ARG A 30 -4.33 7.77 -4.66
C ARG A 30 -2.81 7.71 -4.78
N PHE A 31 -2.25 7.52 -5.98
CA PHE A 31 -0.80 7.55 -6.17
C PHE A 31 -0.19 8.92 -5.90
N LYS A 32 -0.92 10.02 -6.17
CA LYS A 32 -0.43 11.39 -6.01
C LYS A 32 -0.76 12.00 -4.66
N HIS A 33 -1.94 11.69 -4.11
CA HIS A 33 -2.49 12.35 -2.94
C HIS A 33 -3.00 11.35 -1.92
N LEU A 34 -2.09 10.48 -1.42
CA LEU A 34 -2.44 9.44 -0.47
C LEU A 34 -3.15 9.96 0.81
N ILE A 35 -2.92 11.23 1.16
CA ILE A 35 -3.55 11.92 2.29
C ILE A 35 -5.07 11.92 2.27
N PHE A 36 -5.67 11.90 1.08
CA PHE A 36 -7.11 11.85 0.93
C PHE A 36 -7.63 10.43 0.76
N PHE A 37 -6.88 9.38 1.14
CA PHE A 37 -7.31 8.00 1.00
C PHE A 37 -7.06 7.16 2.26
N GLY A 38 -7.97 6.22 2.53
CA GLY A 38 -7.84 5.24 3.61
C GLY A 38 -7.01 4.00 3.26
N PRO A 39 -6.81 3.08 4.22
CA PRO A 39 -6.06 1.84 4.00
C PRO A 39 -6.63 0.98 2.85
N THR A 40 -7.96 0.89 2.76
CA THR A 40 -8.73 0.21 1.69
C THR A 40 -8.82 1.04 0.39
N GLY A 41 -8.14 2.20 0.33
CA GLY A 41 -8.14 3.09 -0.83
C GLY A 41 -9.42 3.89 -1.02
N THR A 42 -10.32 3.94 -0.04
CA THR A 42 -11.50 4.80 -0.09
C THR A 42 -11.10 6.26 0.10
N ALA A 43 -11.69 7.17 -0.67
CA ALA A 43 -11.42 8.60 -0.51
C ALA A 43 -11.92 9.11 0.85
N LYS A 44 -11.04 9.75 1.60
CA LYS A 44 -11.28 10.46 2.86
C LYS A 44 -11.40 11.96 2.56
N TRP A 45 -12.55 12.52 2.87
CA TRP A 45 -12.81 13.95 2.75
C TRP A 45 -12.90 14.58 4.14
N ARG A 46 -12.40 15.82 4.29
CA ARG A 46 -12.68 16.64 5.48
C ARG A 46 -14.17 17.03 5.43
N GLY A 47 -15.01 16.20 6.05
CA GLY A 47 -16.48 16.35 6.05
C GLY A 47 -17.21 15.31 5.19
N GLN A 48 -18.43 15.64 4.76
CA GLN A 48 -19.26 14.78 3.92
C GLN A 48 -19.61 15.53 2.63
N ILE A 49 -19.15 15.02 1.47
CA ILE A 49 -19.54 15.60 0.19
C ILE A 49 -20.92 15.06 -0.24
N TYR A 50 -21.20 13.76 -0.04
CA TYR A 50 -22.50 13.16 -0.32
C TYR A 50 -22.81 11.98 0.62
N GLY A 51 -23.88 12.10 1.43
CA GLY A 51 -24.46 11.00 2.21
C GLY A 51 -24.40 11.18 3.72
N ALA A 52 -25.52 10.90 4.41
CA ALA A 52 -25.64 10.97 5.86
C ALA A 52 -24.73 9.95 6.56
N THR A 53 -24.28 10.30 7.77
CA THR A 53 -23.60 9.40 8.71
C THR A 53 -24.40 8.11 8.91
N ARG A 54 -23.75 6.95 8.82
CA ARG A 54 -24.42 5.67 9.06
C ARG A 54 -23.57 4.88 10.03
N PHE A 55 -24.14 4.49 11.17
CA PHE A 55 -23.52 3.69 12.23
C PHE A 55 -22.30 4.30 12.94
N SER A 56 -22.34 5.59 13.30
CA SER A 56 -21.27 6.26 14.06
C SER A 56 -21.15 5.83 15.53
N TRP A 57 -22.06 5.00 16.04
CA TRP A 57 -22.17 4.71 17.47
C TRP A 57 -21.40 3.46 17.93
N PHE A 58 -21.02 2.54 17.03
CA PHE A 58 -20.54 1.22 17.44
C PHE A 58 -19.01 1.04 17.51
N VAL A 59 -18.22 1.72 16.67
CA VAL A 59 -16.75 1.67 16.73
C VAL A 59 -16.20 2.95 16.10
N ASN A 60 -15.67 3.86 16.92
CA ASN A 60 -14.93 5.04 16.45
C ASN A 60 -13.50 4.92 16.97
N ARG A 61 -12.57 4.47 16.12
CA ARG A 61 -11.16 4.46 16.48
C ARG A 61 -10.64 5.88 16.34
N GLN A 62 -10.19 6.47 17.44
CA GLN A 62 -9.48 7.75 17.41
C GLN A 62 -8.20 7.58 16.60
N ILE A 63 -8.00 8.44 15.59
CA ILE A 63 -6.78 8.48 14.79
C ILE A 63 -6.06 9.78 15.12
N ILE A 64 -4.78 9.67 15.47
CA ILE A 64 -3.91 10.80 15.78
C ILE A 64 -3.24 11.24 14.49
N TYR A 65 -3.41 12.52 14.13
CA TYR A 65 -2.63 13.13 13.07
C TYR A 65 -1.30 13.60 13.63
N HIS A 66 -0.20 13.20 13.00
CA HIS A 66 1.15 13.57 13.41
C HIS A 66 1.83 14.55 12.45
N GLY A 67 1.13 15.03 11.40
CA GLY A 67 1.74 15.86 10.36
C GLY A 67 2.62 15.05 9.40
N ILE A 68 2.79 15.56 8.19
CA ILE A 68 3.59 14.87 7.14
C ILE A 68 4.99 14.59 7.70
N PHE A 69 5.41 13.34 7.64
CA PHE A 69 6.67 12.85 8.20
C PHE A 69 6.81 12.99 9.72
N GLY A 70 5.74 13.30 10.46
CA GLY A 70 5.77 13.54 11.90
C GLY A 70 6.07 14.99 12.31
N GLU A 71 6.06 15.94 11.36
CA GLU A 71 6.34 17.36 11.60
C GLU A 71 5.12 18.18 12.07
N GLY A 72 4.06 17.51 12.53
CA GLY A 72 2.87 18.19 13.05
C GLY A 72 3.19 18.88 14.36
N PHE A 73 3.11 20.22 14.40
CA PHE A 73 3.31 21.01 15.62
C PHE A 73 2.41 20.57 16.79
N PHE A 74 1.21 20.06 16.50
CA PHE A 74 0.25 19.57 17.48
C PHE A 74 -0.39 18.26 17.01
N GLN A 75 -0.48 17.29 17.92
CA GLN A 75 -1.17 16.02 17.69
C GLN A 75 -2.67 16.21 17.94
N SER A 76 -3.42 16.42 16.87
CA SER A 76 -4.87 16.56 16.94
C SER A 76 -5.54 15.18 16.87
N ILE A 77 -6.43 14.92 17.83
CA ILE A 77 -7.32 13.76 17.80
C ILE A 77 -8.52 14.13 16.95
N TYR A 78 -8.73 13.40 15.85
CA TYR A 78 -9.87 13.62 14.98
C TYR A 78 -10.96 12.57 15.25
N PRO A 79 -12.23 12.97 15.45
CA PRO A 79 -13.34 12.03 15.45
C PRO A 79 -13.50 11.47 14.03
N ALA A 80 -13.63 10.14 13.87
CA ALA A 80 -13.94 9.58 12.56
C ALA A 80 -15.38 9.96 12.20
N PRO A 81 -15.63 10.72 11.10
CA PRO A 81 -16.97 11.16 10.75
C PRO A 81 -17.81 10.06 10.07
N GLN A 82 -17.23 8.89 9.79
CA GLN A 82 -17.87 7.78 9.08
C GLN A 82 -17.75 6.49 9.89
N SER A 83 -18.75 5.61 9.82
CA SER A 83 -18.62 4.26 10.37
C SER A 83 -17.65 3.46 9.53
N GLU A 84 -16.46 3.22 10.08
CA GLU A 84 -15.48 2.33 9.48
C GLU A 84 -16.07 0.93 9.28
N VAL A 85 -16.99 0.51 10.16
CA VAL A 85 -17.70 -0.78 10.06
C VAL A 85 -18.55 -0.84 8.79
N ALA A 86 -19.41 0.16 8.53
CA ALA A 86 -20.25 0.17 7.33
C ALA A 86 -19.40 0.25 6.04
N ALA A 87 -18.29 1.00 6.07
CA ALA A 87 -17.33 1.06 4.97
C ALA A 87 -16.65 -0.30 4.74
N TYR A 88 -16.28 -1.01 5.81
CA TYR A 88 -15.65 -2.32 5.74
C TYR A 88 -16.62 -3.41 5.28
N LEU A 89 -17.84 -3.45 5.81
CA LEU A 89 -18.91 -4.38 5.41
C LEU A 89 -19.32 -4.21 3.94
N SER A 90 -19.12 -3.01 3.38
CA SER A 90 -19.39 -2.71 1.97
C SER A 90 -18.13 -2.77 1.10
N SER A 91 -16.99 -3.18 1.65
CA SER A 91 -15.72 -3.23 0.92
C SER A 91 -15.63 -4.45 0.00
N ILE A 92 -14.82 -4.34 -1.06
CA ILE A 92 -14.56 -5.45 -1.96
C ILE A 92 -13.76 -6.56 -1.27
N GLU A 93 -12.90 -6.18 -0.31
CA GLU A 93 -12.13 -7.11 0.51
C GLU A 93 -13.04 -7.99 1.38
N TRP A 94 -14.06 -7.39 2.01
CA TRP A 94 -15.05 -8.12 2.80
C TRP A 94 -15.89 -9.06 1.92
N PHE A 95 -16.35 -8.58 0.77
CA PHE A 95 -17.15 -9.39 -0.15
C PHE A 95 -16.35 -10.55 -0.74
N GLY A 96 -15.10 -10.30 -1.15
CA GLY A 96 -14.19 -11.34 -1.62
C GLY A 96 -13.91 -12.40 -0.56
N LEU A 97 -13.67 -11.99 0.70
CA LEU A 97 -13.52 -12.92 1.82
C LEU A 97 -14.81 -13.72 2.07
N THR A 98 -15.98 -13.08 1.97
CA THR A 98 -17.28 -13.73 2.13
C THR A 98 -17.49 -14.84 1.10
N ILE A 99 -17.21 -14.56 -0.18
CA ILE A 99 -17.29 -15.57 -1.26
C ILE A 99 -16.30 -16.71 -1.01
N PHE A 100 -15.07 -16.39 -0.62
CA PHE A 100 -14.06 -17.39 -0.30
C PHE A 100 -14.52 -18.33 0.82
N LEU A 101 -15.08 -17.77 1.90
CA LEU A 101 -15.61 -18.55 3.01
C LEU A 101 -16.87 -19.34 2.67
N PHE A 102 -17.71 -18.87 1.74
CA PHE A 102 -18.80 -19.68 1.20
C PHE A 102 -18.27 -20.94 0.52
N GLY A 103 -17.26 -20.79 -0.34
CA GLY A 103 -16.60 -21.93 -0.99
C GLY A 103 -15.98 -22.89 0.04
N LEU A 104 -15.30 -22.34 1.04
CA LEU A 104 -14.70 -23.14 2.12
C LEU A 104 -15.76 -23.85 2.98
N GLY A 105 -16.91 -23.21 3.21
CA GLY A 105 -18.04 -23.76 3.97
C GLY A 105 -18.69 -24.97 3.30
N ILE A 106 -18.54 -25.16 1.98
CA ILE A 106 -18.97 -26.39 1.30
C ILE A 106 -18.27 -27.60 1.92
N PHE A 107 -16.95 -27.48 2.10
CA PHE A 107 -16.07 -28.53 2.60
C PHE A 107 -15.99 -28.61 4.13
N LEU A 108 -16.16 -27.47 4.82
CA LEU A 108 -16.08 -27.35 6.27
C LEU A 108 -17.45 -26.90 6.82
N PRO A 109 -18.38 -27.83 7.13
CA PRO A 109 -19.73 -27.49 7.56
C PRO A 109 -19.80 -26.56 8.77
N GLY A 110 -18.86 -26.69 9.72
CA GLY A 110 -18.78 -25.83 10.90
C GLY A 110 -18.54 -24.35 10.59
N LEU A 111 -17.99 -24.03 9.41
CA LEU A 111 -17.72 -22.65 9.00
C LEU A 111 -18.90 -22.01 8.23
N ARG A 112 -19.92 -22.78 7.85
CA ARG A 112 -21.01 -22.32 6.96
C ARG A 112 -21.74 -21.09 7.49
N ILE A 113 -21.92 -20.98 8.81
CA ILE A 113 -22.64 -19.85 9.41
C ILE A 113 -21.93 -18.51 9.20
N VAL A 114 -20.60 -18.51 9.16
CA VAL A 114 -19.77 -17.30 9.09
C VAL A 114 -20.06 -16.46 7.83
N PRO A 115 -19.97 -17.00 6.59
CA PRO A 115 -20.25 -16.22 5.40
C PRO A 115 -21.71 -15.74 5.31
N TYR A 116 -22.68 -16.45 5.88
CA TYR A 116 -24.06 -15.96 5.98
C TYR A 116 -24.16 -14.73 6.88
N LEU A 117 -23.50 -14.73 8.04
CA LEU A 117 -23.45 -13.55 8.92
C LEU A 117 -22.73 -12.38 8.25
N MET A 118 -21.63 -12.65 7.53
CA MET A 118 -20.89 -11.62 6.81
C MET A 118 -21.73 -10.97 5.69
N PHE A 119 -22.43 -11.81 4.91
CA PHE A 119 -23.34 -11.35 3.87
C PHE A 119 -24.53 -10.59 4.47
N GLY A 120 -25.07 -11.07 5.59
CA GLY A 120 -26.11 -10.40 6.37
C GLY A 120 -25.69 -9.00 6.80
N GLY A 121 -24.45 -8.82 7.26
CA GLY A 121 -23.89 -7.50 7.60
C GLY A 121 -23.89 -6.53 6.41
N THR A 122 -23.41 -6.97 5.24
CA THR A 122 -23.45 -6.16 4.00
C THR A 122 -24.90 -5.84 3.60
N PHE A 123 -25.80 -6.82 3.72
CA PHE A 123 -27.21 -6.65 3.43
C PHE A 123 -27.88 -5.62 4.36
N CYS A 124 -27.59 -5.65 5.67
CA CYS A 124 -28.07 -4.65 6.63
C CYS A 124 -27.62 -3.23 6.27
N VAL A 125 -26.38 -3.08 5.78
CA VAL A 125 -25.90 -1.78 5.29
C VAL A 125 -26.72 -1.35 4.07
N ALA A 126 -26.93 -2.21 3.08
CA ALA A 126 -27.76 -1.90 1.91
C ALA A 126 -29.21 -1.57 2.29
N LEU A 127 -29.82 -2.34 3.21
CA LEU A 127 -31.16 -2.09 3.73
C LEU A 127 -31.26 -0.73 4.42
N SER A 128 -30.20 -0.27 5.10
CA SER A 128 -30.17 1.08 5.66
C SER A 128 -30.32 2.18 4.60
N TYR A 129 -29.84 1.95 3.35
CA TYR A 129 -30.07 2.87 2.22
C TYR A 129 -31.53 2.87 1.80
N MET A 130 -32.16 1.71 1.75
CA MET A 130 -33.58 1.58 1.44
C MET A 130 -34.44 2.41 2.39
N VAL A 131 -34.16 2.36 3.70
CA VAL A 131 -34.97 3.03 4.73
C VAL A 131 -34.68 4.53 4.79
N ARG A 132 -33.40 4.92 4.72
CA ARG A 132 -32.98 6.31 5.01
C ARG A 132 -32.84 7.21 3.79
N ALA A 133 -32.93 6.67 2.56
CA ALA A 133 -32.85 7.50 1.37
C ALA A 133 -34.00 8.50 1.31
N ARG A 134 -33.66 9.78 1.09
CA ARG A 134 -34.64 10.83 0.81
C ARG A 134 -34.99 10.74 -0.67
N ILE A 135 -36.17 10.22 -0.96
CA ILE A 135 -36.75 10.16 -2.30
C ILE A 135 -37.85 11.22 -2.35
N GLU A 136 -37.99 11.90 -3.47
CA GLU A 136 -39.08 12.82 -3.69
C GLU A 136 -40.43 12.07 -3.55
N PRO A 137 -41.41 12.59 -2.79
CA PRO A 137 -42.61 11.84 -2.43
C PRO A 137 -43.36 11.24 -3.62
N LYS A 138 -43.34 11.91 -4.77
CA LYS A 138 -43.95 11.44 -6.03
C LYS A 138 -43.36 10.11 -6.54
N PHE A 139 -42.10 9.84 -6.23
CA PHE A 139 -41.36 8.66 -6.70
C PHE A 139 -41.04 7.67 -5.57
N ASP A 140 -41.54 7.93 -4.35
CA ASP A 140 -41.27 7.13 -3.16
C ASP A 140 -42.11 5.84 -3.14
N THR A 141 -41.77 4.91 -4.03
CA THR A 141 -42.39 3.58 -4.13
C THR A 141 -41.48 2.50 -3.56
N VAL A 142 -42.06 1.35 -3.19
CA VAL A 142 -41.28 0.18 -2.74
C VAL A 142 -40.27 -0.25 -3.80
N HIS A 143 -40.65 -0.23 -5.09
CA HIS A 143 -39.74 -0.55 -6.19
C HIS A 143 -38.58 0.44 -6.29
N ALA A 144 -38.82 1.74 -6.13
CA ALA A 144 -37.76 2.74 -6.14
C ALA A 144 -36.80 2.55 -4.95
N ARG A 145 -37.32 2.27 -3.75
CA ARG A 145 -36.50 1.99 -2.57
C ARG A 145 -35.69 0.70 -2.71
N LEU A 146 -36.29 -0.36 -3.26
CA LEU A 146 -35.58 -1.61 -3.56
C LEU A 146 -34.47 -1.39 -4.59
N LEU A 147 -34.73 -0.57 -5.62
CA LEU A 147 -33.72 -0.19 -6.59
C LEU A 147 -32.56 0.56 -5.92
N VAL A 148 -32.84 1.51 -5.02
CA VAL A 148 -31.81 2.21 -4.24
C VAL A 148 -30.99 1.24 -3.39
N MET A 149 -31.62 0.23 -2.77
CA MET A 149 -30.93 -0.82 -2.02
C MET A 149 -29.96 -1.60 -2.91
N ILE A 150 -30.44 -2.06 -4.08
CA ILE A 150 -29.63 -2.81 -5.05
C ILE A 150 -28.46 -1.94 -5.55
N LEU A 151 -28.70 -0.67 -5.86
CA LEU A 151 -27.66 0.26 -6.28
C LEU A 151 -26.64 0.53 -5.17
N ALA A 152 -27.09 0.66 -3.92
CA ALA A 152 -26.22 0.83 -2.76
C ALA A 152 -25.34 -0.40 -2.49
N PHE A 153 -25.82 -1.60 -2.82
CA PHE A 153 -25.04 -2.83 -2.78
C PHE A 153 -24.06 -2.94 -3.95
N ALA A 154 -24.50 -2.63 -5.18
CA ALA A 154 -23.69 -2.77 -6.39
C ALA A 154 -22.60 -1.70 -6.52
N GLN A 155 -22.86 -0.47 -6.08
CA GLN A 155 -21.94 0.67 -6.23
C GLN A 155 -20.56 0.41 -5.61
N PRO A 156 -20.44 -0.02 -4.33
CA PRO A 156 -19.14 -0.28 -3.71
C PRO A 156 -18.35 -1.40 -4.41
N LEU A 157 -19.05 -2.43 -4.92
CA LEU A 157 -18.43 -3.53 -5.64
C LEU A 157 -17.82 -3.07 -6.97
N VAL A 158 -18.59 -2.38 -7.81
CA VAL A 158 -18.11 -1.90 -9.11
C VAL A 158 -16.98 -0.89 -8.94
N ARG A 159 -17.17 0.11 -8.06
CA ARG A 159 -16.14 1.12 -7.78
C ARG A 159 -14.88 0.51 -7.16
N GLY A 160 -15.06 -0.41 -6.20
CA GLY A 160 -13.96 -1.11 -5.54
C GLY A 160 -13.17 -2.00 -6.50
N PHE A 161 -13.86 -2.70 -7.41
CA PHE A 161 -13.24 -3.52 -8.44
C PHE A 161 -12.35 -2.68 -9.36
N SER A 162 -12.90 -1.61 -9.93
CA SER A 162 -12.16 -0.70 -10.80
C SER A 162 -10.95 -0.09 -10.11
N ARG A 163 -11.12 0.32 -8.85
CA ARG A 163 -10.04 0.85 -8.02
C ARG A 163 -8.94 -0.19 -7.78
N TYR A 164 -9.31 -1.42 -7.42
CA TYR A 164 -8.36 -2.47 -7.08
C TYR A 164 -7.55 -2.93 -8.30
N PHE A 165 -8.20 -3.13 -9.44
CA PHE A 165 -7.54 -3.53 -10.69
C PHE A 165 -6.64 -2.42 -11.24
N THR A 166 -7.12 -1.18 -11.25
CA THR A 166 -6.30 -0.02 -11.62
C THR A 166 -5.07 0.09 -10.71
N TRP A 167 -5.28 -0.06 -9.39
CA TRP A 167 -4.18 -0.04 -8.43
C TRP A 167 -3.16 -1.15 -8.70
N LEU A 168 -3.60 -2.39 -8.88
CA LEU A 168 -2.71 -3.52 -9.18
C LEU A 168 -1.91 -3.36 -10.48
N ARG A 169 -2.51 -2.70 -11.48
CA ARG A 169 -1.88 -2.43 -12.78
C ARG A 169 -0.74 -1.40 -12.65
N PHE A 170 -0.95 -0.33 -11.88
CA PHE A 170 -0.01 0.79 -11.82
C PHE A 170 0.94 0.78 -10.61
N LYS A 171 0.67 -0.05 -9.59
CA LYS A 171 1.48 -0.12 -8.36
C LYS A 171 2.85 -0.80 -8.54
N ARG A 172 3.05 -1.57 -9.61
CA ARG A 172 4.24 -2.42 -9.75
C ARG A 172 5.45 -1.61 -10.21
N THR A 173 6.56 -1.75 -9.49
CA THR A 173 7.85 -1.27 -10.01
C THR A 173 8.34 -2.26 -11.06
N PRO A 174 8.74 -1.78 -12.26
CA PRO A 174 9.28 -2.63 -13.31
C PRO A 174 10.45 -3.50 -12.82
N ALA A 175 10.52 -4.76 -13.28
CA ALA A 175 11.48 -5.74 -12.76
C ALA A 175 12.95 -5.37 -13.06
N ASN A 176 13.20 -4.62 -14.14
CA ASN A 176 14.52 -4.07 -14.48
C ASN A 176 15.02 -3.09 -13.41
N VAL A 177 14.13 -2.24 -12.87
CA VAL A 177 14.47 -1.29 -11.79
C VAL A 177 14.84 -2.03 -10.50
N ILE A 178 14.13 -3.12 -10.19
CA ILE A 178 14.42 -3.94 -8.99
C ILE A 178 15.73 -4.74 -9.15
N ARG A 179 16.11 -5.11 -10.38
CA ARG A 179 17.32 -5.91 -10.68
C ARG A 179 18.58 -5.06 -10.85
N LYS A 180 18.45 -3.76 -11.11
CA LYS A 180 19.57 -2.83 -11.15
C LYS A 180 20.25 -2.82 -9.78
N HIS A 181 21.58 -2.83 -9.73
CA HIS A 181 22.33 -2.70 -8.48
C HIS A 181 23.03 -1.35 -8.47
N GLU A 182 23.11 -0.71 -7.31
CA GLU A 182 23.84 0.55 -7.19
C GLU A 182 25.32 0.27 -7.00
N HIS A 183 26.15 0.95 -7.78
CA HIS A 183 27.59 0.94 -7.58
C HIS A 183 27.94 1.93 -6.47
N LEU A 184 27.80 1.48 -5.21
CA LEU A 184 28.37 2.20 -4.09
C LEU A 184 29.89 1.96 -4.02
N PRO A 185 30.70 2.99 -3.71
CA PRO A 185 32.11 2.81 -3.39
C PRO A 185 32.26 1.87 -2.18
N GLU A 186 33.32 1.06 -2.14
CA GLU A 186 33.50 -0.01 -1.14
C GLU A 186 33.41 0.49 0.32
N ASN A 187 33.81 1.74 0.56
CA ASN A 187 33.73 2.40 1.86
C ASN A 187 32.29 2.67 2.33
N ALA A 188 31.31 2.79 1.44
CA ALA A 188 29.90 2.96 1.79
C ALA A 188 29.18 1.61 2.01
N ARG A 189 29.80 0.49 1.58
CA ARG A 189 29.28 -0.87 1.75
C ARG A 189 29.63 -1.40 3.14
N SER A 190 28.75 -1.19 4.11
CA SER A 190 28.89 -1.84 5.41
C SER A 190 28.00 -3.09 5.52
N ARG A 191 28.58 -4.22 5.95
CA ARG A 191 27.84 -5.42 6.38
C ARG A 191 27.03 -5.07 7.64
N GLY A 192 25.71 -5.07 7.54
CA GLY A 192 24.82 -4.73 8.63
C GLY A 192 23.39 -5.21 8.39
N SER A 193 22.51 -4.98 9.36
CA SER A 193 21.10 -5.36 9.23
C SER A 193 20.44 -4.62 8.06
N LEU A 194 19.81 -5.38 7.15
CA LEU A 194 19.00 -4.82 6.05
C LEU A 194 17.78 -4.03 6.57
N SER A 195 17.35 -4.30 7.80
CA SER A 195 16.13 -3.70 8.34
C SER A 195 16.38 -2.38 9.07
N ARG A 196 17.63 -2.07 9.42
CA ARG A 196 17.97 -0.84 10.16
C ARG A 196 19.32 -0.31 9.72
N ARG A 197 19.34 0.94 9.27
CA ARG A 197 20.55 1.70 8.95
C ARG A 197 20.63 2.94 9.84
N VAL A 198 21.85 3.37 10.14
CA VAL A 198 22.13 4.47 11.04
C VAL A 198 23.16 5.36 10.37
N PHE A 199 22.88 6.66 10.35
CA PHE A 199 23.67 7.67 9.69
C PHE A 199 23.95 8.83 10.65
N TRP A 200 25.14 9.41 10.54
CA TRP A 200 25.62 10.51 11.36
C TRP A 200 25.94 11.71 10.48
N SER A 201 25.71 12.89 11.04
CA SER A 201 26.04 14.17 10.43
C SER A 201 26.59 15.10 11.50
N GLU A 202 27.65 15.82 11.16
CA GLU A 202 28.20 16.91 11.98
C GLU A 202 27.76 18.29 11.46
N GLU A 203 27.24 18.35 10.23
CA GLU A 203 26.86 19.58 9.51
C GLU A 203 25.37 19.95 9.70
N GLY A 204 24.66 19.31 10.62
CA GLY A 204 23.22 19.56 10.85
C GLY A 204 22.29 18.90 9.84
N ARG A 205 22.81 18.09 8.91
CA ARG A 205 21.98 17.41 7.90
C ARG A 205 21.08 16.35 8.54
N ASP A 206 19.79 16.65 8.62
CA ASP A 206 18.79 15.78 9.24
C ASP A 206 18.11 14.83 8.22
N ARG A 207 17.06 14.12 8.67
CA ARG A 207 16.22 13.26 7.83
C ARG A 207 15.59 13.98 6.63
N HIS A 208 15.38 15.29 6.63
CA HIS A 208 14.73 15.99 5.51
C HIS A 208 15.65 16.01 4.29
N HIS A 209 16.95 16.25 4.50
CA HIS A 209 17.96 16.11 3.45
C HIS A 209 18.02 14.69 2.90
N PHE A 210 17.97 13.69 3.79
CA PHE A 210 17.91 12.29 3.38
C PHE A 210 16.65 11.96 2.57
N LEU A 211 15.46 12.38 3.03
CA LEU A 211 14.19 12.13 2.35
C LEU A 211 14.15 12.81 0.98
N GLY A 212 14.68 14.02 0.85
CA GLY A 212 14.81 14.72 -0.43
C GLY A 212 15.61 13.92 -1.45
N GLU A 213 16.80 13.43 -1.07
CA GLU A 213 17.63 12.58 -1.94
C GLU A 213 16.99 11.21 -2.22
N MET A 214 16.29 10.63 -1.25
CA MET A 214 15.52 9.40 -1.45
C MET A 214 14.44 9.59 -2.51
N PHE A 215 13.65 10.67 -2.45
CA PHE A 215 12.62 10.94 -3.47
C PHE A 215 13.25 11.12 -4.85
N ARG A 216 14.32 11.89 -4.95
CA ARG A 216 15.05 12.09 -6.20
C ARG A 216 15.53 10.77 -6.82
N LEU A 217 16.13 9.89 -6.02
CA LEU A 217 16.57 8.56 -6.48
C LEU A 217 15.41 7.67 -6.92
N LEU A 218 14.30 7.67 -6.17
CA LEU A 218 13.11 6.90 -6.52
C LEU A 218 12.52 7.39 -7.85
N GLU A 219 12.53 8.70 -8.11
CA GLU A 219 12.08 9.28 -9.38
C GLU A 219 13.05 8.99 -10.53
N GLU A 220 14.37 9.19 -10.34
CA GLU A 220 15.43 8.93 -11.32
C GLU A 220 15.39 7.48 -11.85
N GLU A 221 15.17 6.51 -10.97
CA GLU A 221 15.10 5.10 -11.32
C GLU A 221 13.68 4.62 -11.69
N GLY A 222 12.66 5.48 -11.57
CA GLY A 222 11.28 5.14 -11.92
C GLY A 222 10.61 4.16 -10.95
N TRP A 223 10.97 4.19 -9.66
CA TRP A 223 10.28 3.42 -8.63
C TRP A 223 8.85 3.91 -8.44
N ARG A 224 7.94 2.97 -8.21
CA ARG A 224 6.59 3.29 -7.74
C ARG A 224 6.62 3.37 -6.22
N TYR A 225 6.19 4.49 -5.66
CA TYR A 225 6.12 4.69 -4.21
C TYR A 225 4.89 5.50 -3.82
N SER A 226 4.70 5.64 -2.52
CA SER A 226 3.76 6.55 -1.90
C SER A 226 4.43 7.26 -0.74
N THR A 227 4.10 8.53 -0.57
CA THR A 227 4.62 9.38 0.50
C THR A 227 3.66 9.43 1.68
N ASP A 228 4.18 9.69 2.87
CA ASP A 228 3.37 9.95 4.05
C ASP A 228 2.44 11.15 3.86
N SER A 229 1.31 11.03 4.52
CA SER A 229 0.24 12.01 4.57
C SER A 229 0.01 12.60 5.96
N GLY A 230 0.84 12.24 6.94
CA GLY A 230 0.70 12.61 8.36
C GLY A 230 -0.26 11.77 9.17
N TRP A 231 -0.67 10.62 8.62
CA TRP A 231 -1.54 9.64 9.27
C TRP A 231 -0.93 8.24 9.30
N ASN A 232 0.18 8.02 8.59
CA ASN A 232 0.78 6.71 8.46
C ASN A 232 1.93 6.55 9.45
N ASP A 233 2.11 5.32 9.91
CA ASP A 233 3.26 4.96 10.73
C ASP A 233 4.59 4.93 9.93
N TRP A 234 4.63 5.35 8.66
CA TRP A 234 5.79 5.26 7.77
C TRP A 234 5.92 6.53 6.93
N ASP A 235 7.16 6.85 6.52
CA ASP A 235 7.47 8.06 5.73
C ASP A 235 7.32 7.79 4.23
N ILE A 236 7.81 6.64 3.76
CA ILE A 236 7.74 6.23 2.35
C ILE A 236 7.32 4.76 2.24
N GLN A 237 6.29 4.48 1.44
CA GLN A 237 5.90 3.13 1.05
C GLN A 237 6.37 2.87 -0.37
N ILE A 238 7.47 2.14 -0.52
CA ILE A 238 8.06 1.75 -1.80
C ILE A 238 7.36 0.48 -2.28
N TYR A 239 6.79 0.52 -3.48
CA TYR A 239 6.13 -0.63 -4.07
C TYR A 239 7.14 -1.48 -4.83
N GLY A 240 7.23 -2.76 -4.46
CA GLY A 240 8.12 -3.71 -5.12
C GLY A 240 7.38 -4.51 -6.17
N ASN A 241 7.23 -5.81 -5.88
CA ASN A 241 6.69 -6.80 -6.79
C ASN A 241 5.27 -7.23 -6.35
N PHE A 242 4.76 -8.29 -6.98
CA PHE A 242 3.44 -8.84 -6.70
C PHE A 242 3.25 -9.28 -5.24
N TRP A 243 4.32 -9.57 -4.50
CA TRP A 243 4.24 -10.19 -3.17
C TRP A 243 4.56 -9.20 -2.04
N TRP A 244 5.50 -8.28 -2.31
CA TRP A 244 6.14 -7.47 -1.28
C TRP A 244 6.21 -5.99 -1.65
N SER A 245 5.98 -5.15 -0.65
CA SER A 245 6.36 -3.74 -0.64
C SER A 245 7.23 -3.44 0.58
N ILE A 246 7.92 -2.30 0.59
CA ILE A 246 8.79 -1.90 1.69
C ILE A 246 8.30 -0.58 2.26
N ALA A 247 8.04 -0.56 3.57
CA ALA A 247 7.79 0.66 4.31
C ALA A 247 9.11 1.14 4.92
N LEU A 248 9.45 2.39 4.64
CA LEU A 248 10.61 3.11 5.15
C LEU A 248 10.14 4.08 6.23
N GLN A 249 10.82 4.05 7.37
CA GLN A 249 10.60 4.92 8.53
C GLN A 249 11.92 5.58 8.91
N THR A 250 11.90 6.87 9.18
CA THR A 250 13.07 7.67 9.56
C THR A 250 12.84 8.36 10.89
N VAL A 251 13.92 8.57 11.64
CA VAL A 251 13.93 9.42 12.84
C VAL A 251 15.30 10.06 12.97
N THR A 252 15.34 11.34 13.34
CA THR A 252 16.58 12.07 13.62
C THR A 252 16.68 12.34 15.12
N GLU A 253 17.82 12.03 15.71
CA GLU A 253 18.19 12.43 17.07
C GLU A 253 19.18 13.58 16.99
N TYR A 254 18.87 14.71 17.64
CA TYR A 254 19.76 15.87 17.70
C TYR A 254 20.67 15.78 18.92
N HIS A 255 21.98 15.93 18.72
CA HIS A 255 23.01 15.81 19.75
C HIS A 255 23.68 17.15 20.11
N GLY A 256 23.15 18.27 19.60
CA GLY A 256 23.71 19.60 19.82
C GLY A 256 24.91 19.92 18.91
N GLY A 257 25.21 21.21 18.73
CA GLY A 257 26.35 21.67 17.92
C GLY A 257 26.30 21.20 16.45
N GLY A 258 25.10 21.14 15.85
CA GLY A 258 24.90 20.62 14.49
C GLY A 258 24.99 19.11 14.35
N LYS A 259 25.32 18.37 15.42
CA LYS A 259 25.44 16.90 15.34
C LYS A 259 24.07 16.26 15.38
N CYS A 260 23.80 15.37 14.44
CA CYS A 260 22.57 14.59 14.42
C CYS A 260 22.77 13.16 13.92
N LEU A 261 21.92 12.27 14.43
CA LEU A 261 21.91 10.84 14.12
C LEU A 261 20.58 10.47 13.47
N THR A 262 20.61 10.14 12.19
CA THR A 262 19.44 9.70 11.42
C THR A 262 19.37 8.18 11.37
N ARG A 263 18.27 7.60 11.87
CA ARG A 263 18.00 6.16 11.83
C ARG A 263 16.94 5.87 10.79
N VAL A 264 17.21 4.90 9.93
CA VAL A 264 16.30 4.45 8.87
C VAL A 264 15.93 3.00 9.12
N ARG A 265 14.63 2.70 9.17
CA ARG A 265 14.10 1.35 9.33
C ARG A 265 13.35 0.92 8.08
N LEU A 266 13.65 -0.29 7.60
CA LEU A 266 13.00 -0.93 6.45
C LEU A 266 12.17 -2.13 6.91
N ARG A 267 10.86 -2.06 6.68
CA ARG A 267 9.89 -3.13 7.01
C ARG A 267 9.29 -3.71 5.74
N ASN A 268 9.30 -5.03 5.63
CA ASN A 268 8.55 -5.71 4.57
C ASN A 268 7.06 -5.59 4.89
N ARG A 269 6.25 -5.21 3.91
CA ARG A 269 4.79 -5.27 3.96
C ARG A 269 4.30 -6.27 2.92
N MET A 270 3.43 -7.16 3.36
CA MET A 270 2.76 -8.11 2.48
C MET A 270 1.72 -7.37 1.64
N VAL A 271 1.72 -7.65 0.34
CA VAL A 271 0.65 -7.19 -0.55
C VAL A 271 -0.55 -8.13 -0.42
N ILE A 272 -1.76 -7.65 -0.72
CA ILE A 272 -3.02 -8.42 -0.57
C ILE A 272 -2.98 -9.77 -1.30
N THR A 273 -2.31 -9.82 -2.43
CA THR A 273 -2.00 -11.04 -3.21
C THR A 273 -1.24 -12.11 -2.41
N MET A 274 -0.28 -11.72 -1.57
CA MET A 274 0.40 -12.62 -0.64
C MET A 274 -0.59 -13.13 0.40
N ILE A 275 -1.44 -12.27 0.94
CA ILE A 275 -2.49 -12.66 1.91
C ILE A 275 -3.44 -13.68 1.28
N ILE A 276 -3.93 -13.42 0.06
CA ILE A 276 -4.82 -14.33 -0.69
C ILE A 276 -4.13 -15.67 -0.94
N PHE A 277 -2.88 -15.67 -1.39
CA PHE A 277 -2.12 -16.91 -1.61
C PHE A 277 -1.98 -17.73 -0.33
N ASN A 278 -1.59 -17.12 0.79
CA ASN A 278 -1.46 -17.81 2.07
C ASN A 278 -2.82 -18.34 2.54
N LEU A 279 -3.88 -17.54 2.41
CA LEU A 279 -5.23 -17.93 2.79
C LEU A 279 -5.68 -19.18 2.00
N VAL A 280 -5.55 -19.16 0.68
CA VAL A 280 -5.91 -20.29 -0.20
C VAL A 280 -5.05 -21.51 0.12
N ALA A 281 -3.73 -21.35 0.20
CA ALA A 281 -2.80 -22.45 0.46
C ALA A 281 -3.08 -23.11 1.81
N ILE A 282 -3.24 -22.32 2.88
CA ILE A 282 -3.57 -22.84 4.21
C ILE A 282 -4.93 -23.54 4.20
N SER A 283 -5.94 -22.99 3.54
CA SER A 283 -7.24 -23.66 3.44
C SER A 283 -7.17 -24.99 2.70
N LEU A 284 -6.37 -25.10 1.63
CA LEU A 284 -6.14 -26.36 0.93
C LEU A 284 -5.38 -27.36 1.80
N LEU A 285 -4.39 -26.92 2.56
CA LEU A 285 -3.66 -27.77 3.51
C LEU A 285 -4.59 -28.32 4.60
N ILE A 286 -5.44 -27.47 5.18
CA ILE A 286 -6.44 -27.88 6.17
C ILE A 286 -7.41 -28.89 5.54
N TYR A 287 -7.91 -28.60 4.34
CA TYR A 287 -8.81 -29.51 3.63
C TYR A 287 -8.15 -30.88 3.40
N HIS A 288 -6.92 -30.91 2.87
CA HIS A 288 -6.18 -32.16 2.68
C HIS A 288 -6.03 -32.93 3.99
N GLN A 289 -5.62 -32.26 5.06
CA GLN A 289 -5.36 -32.91 6.34
C GLN A 289 -6.62 -33.46 7.04
N VAL A 290 -7.79 -32.88 6.78
CA VAL A 290 -9.07 -33.38 7.29
C VAL A 290 -9.58 -34.60 6.50
N ASN A 291 -9.22 -34.72 5.22
CA ASN A 291 -9.70 -35.81 4.35
C ASN A 291 -8.76 -37.01 4.29
N VAL A 292 -7.50 -36.87 4.70
CA VAL A 292 -6.54 -37.98 4.75
C VAL A 292 -6.51 -38.58 6.14
N SER A 293 -6.62 -39.91 6.25
CA SER A 293 -6.63 -40.64 7.54
C SER A 293 -5.29 -40.61 8.28
N ARG A 294 -4.22 -40.11 7.63
CA ARG A 294 -2.87 -39.95 8.20
C ARG A 294 -2.38 -38.54 7.94
N VAL A 295 -1.47 -38.05 8.78
CA VAL A 295 -0.82 -36.76 8.56
C VAL A 295 0.15 -36.88 7.39
N ASP A 296 -0.14 -36.17 6.31
CA ASP A 296 0.72 -36.10 5.12
C ASP A 296 1.54 -34.81 5.15
N PHE A 297 2.84 -34.96 5.34
CA PHE A 297 3.75 -33.83 5.50
C PHE A 297 4.16 -33.21 4.15
N TRP A 298 3.99 -33.91 3.02
CA TRP A 298 4.50 -33.42 1.74
C TRP A 298 3.90 -32.08 1.31
N PRO A 299 2.57 -31.86 1.34
CA PRO A 299 1.98 -30.56 1.01
C PRO A 299 2.48 -29.43 1.91
N ILE A 300 2.72 -29.73 3.19
CA ILE A 300 3.27 -28.76 4.16
C ILE A 300 4.70 -28.40 3.78
N VAL A 301 5.53 -29.38 3.42
CA VAL A 301 6.90 -29.17 2.96
C VAL A 301 6.93 -28.30 1.69
N PHE A 302 6.08 -28.59 0.71
CA PHE A 302 5.98 -27.76 -0.51
C PHE A 302 5.55 -26.33 -0.20
N TYR A 303 4.58 -26.14 0.69
CA TYR A 303 4.15 -24.82 1.13
C TYR A 303 5.28 -24.05 1.83
N LEU A 304 6.00 -24.69 2.75
CA LEU A 304 7.16 -24.09 3.42
C LEU A 304 8.28 -23.74 2.44
N ALA A 305 8.54 -24.59 1.44
CA ALA A 305 9.50 -24.31 0.38
C ALA A 305 9.08 -23.08 -0.46
N ALA A 306 7.79 -22.97 -0.80
CA ALA A 306 7.24 -21.81 -1.50
C ALA A 306 7.36 -20.52 -0.65
N LEU A 307 7.07 -20.59 0.66
CA LEU A 307 7.28 -19.46 1.57
C LEU A 307 8.77 -19.08 1.68
N GLY A 308 9.66 -20.06 1.72
CA GLY A 308 11.11 -19.85 1.69
C GLY A 308 11.53 -19.10 0.43
N PHE A 309 11.08 -19.56 -0.75
CA PHE A 309 11.33 -18.88 -2.03
C PHE A 309 10.79 -17.45 -2.06
N LEU A 310 9.57 -17.23 -1.57
CA LEU A 310 9.00 -15.87 -1.49
C LEU A 310 9.77 -14.99 -0.49
N GLY A 311 10.27 -15.58 0.60
CA GLY A 311 11.12 -14.92 1.58
C GLY A 311 12.48 -14.50 1.02
N THR A 312 13.11 -15.32 0.17
CA THR A 312 14.36 -14.91 -0.50
C THR A 312 14.12 -13.73 -1.45
N ARG A 313 13.00 -13.72 -2.18
CA ARG A 313 12.59 -12.58 -3.03
C ARG A 313 12.30 -11.33 -2.20
N ALA A 314 11.69 -11.47 -1.02
CA ALA A 314 11.50 -10.36 -0.08
C ALA A 314 12.83 -9.78 0.39
N ARG A 315 13.80 -10.66 0.69
CA ARG A 315 15.14 -10.27 1.11
C ARG A 315 15.90 -9.57 -0.01
N ALA A 316 15.80 -10.05 -1.25
CA ALA A 316 16.42 -9.41 -2.41
C ALA A 316 15.86 -7.99 -2.63
N LEU A 317 14.53 -7.83 -2.60
CA LEU A 317 13.90 -6.51 -2.67
C LEU A 317 14.36 -5.59 -1.54
N LYS A 318 14.45 -6.12 -0.31
CA LYS A 318 14.94 -5.34 0.84
C LYS A 318 16.41 -4.95 0.69
N SER A 319 17.25 -5.84 0.18
CA SER A 319 18.64 -5.54 -0.14
C SER A 319 18.74 -4.37 -1.11
N ARG A 320 17.95 -4.43 -2.19
CA ARG A 320 17.92 -3.36 -3.20
C ARG A 320 17.51 -2.02 -2.62
N VAL A 321 16.41 -1.97 -1.85
CA VAL A 321 15.99 -0.71 -1.20
C VAL A 321 17.03 -0.25 -0.17
N ALA A 322 17.72 -1.16 0.50
CA ALA A 322 18.76 -0.81 1.45
C ALA A 322 20.01 -0.22 0.78
N GLU A 323 20.31 -0.59 -0.47
CA GLU A 323 21.33 0.08 -1.31
C GLU A 323 20.91 1.50 -1.68
N LEU A 324 19.65 1.71 -2.09
CA LEU A 324 19.12 3.05 -2.37
C LEU A 324 19.21 3.96 -1.14
N VAL A 325 18.91 3.42 0.04
CA VAL A 325 19.05 4.15 1.31
C VAL A 325 20.50 4.53 1.59
N ASP A 326 21.45 3.65 1.31
CA ASP A 326 22.88 3.98 1.47
C ASP A 326 23.31 5.05 0.47
N LEU A 327 22.87 4.96 -0.79
CA LEU A 327 23.18 5.95 -1.83
C LEU A 327 22.55 7.31 -1.53
N ALA A 328 21.30 7.35 -1.09
CA ALA A 328 20.61 8.59 -0.71
C ALA A 328 21.29 9.26 0.47
N ALA A 329 21.69 8.48 1.49
CA ALA A 329 22.44 9.00 2.62
C ALA A 329 23.80 9.57 2.17
N PHE A 330 24.51 8.88 1.29
CA PHE A 330 25.77 9.36 0.72
C PHE A 330 25.59 10.67 -0.06
N ARG A 331 24.61 10.75 -0.96
CA ARG A 331 24.28 11.98 -1.72
C ARG A 331 23.84 13.12 -0.80
N ALA A 332 23.14 12.78 0.29
CA ALA A 332 22.74 13.73 1.31
C ALA A 332 23.90 14.16 2.21
N GLY A 333 25.12 13.63 2.06
CA GLY A 333 26.29 13.98 2.88
C GLY A 333 26.28 13.35 4.27
N LEU A 334 25.47 12.30 4.49
CA LEU A 334 25.38 11.58 5.75
C LEU A 334 26.37 10.42 5.79
N GLN A 335 27.07 10.27 6.90
CA GLN A 335 28.06 9.21 7.10
C GLN A 335 27.42 7.98 7.72
N ARG A 336 27.69 6.81 7.16
CA ARG A 336 27.14 5.57 7.70
C ARG A 336 27.86 5.15 8.98
N VAL A 337 27.10 4.84 10.02
CA VAL A 337 27.62 4.35 11.30
C VAL A 337 27.32 2.87 11.46
N SER A 338 28.35 2.07 11.74
CA SER A 338 28.16 0.68 12.13
C SER A 338 27.65 0.60 13.58
N HIS A 339 26.90 -0.44 13.95
CA HIS A 339 26.40 -0.66 15.32
C HIS A 339 27.50 -0.60 16.40
N LYS A 340 28.79 -0.66 16.02
CA LYS A 340 29.95 -0.47 16.91
C LYS A 340 30.46 0.98 17.03
N GLY A 341 29.70 1.99 16.58
CA GLY A 341 29.98 3.40 16.88
C GLY A 341 31.21 4.02 16.19
N LYS A 342 31.87 3.30 15.26
CA LYS A 342 32.96 3.89 14.47
C LYS A 342 32.39 4.53 13.20
N PRO A 343 32.57 5.85 12.99
CA PRO A 343 32.27 6.48 11.72
C PRO A 343 33.20 5.90 10.64
N VAL A 344 32.66 5.63 9.46
CA VAL A 344 33.47 5.24 8.32
C VAL A 344 33.98 6.51 7.65
N THR A 345 35.27 6.79 7.80
CA THR A 345 35.94 7.98 7.30
C THR A 345 35.95 8.03 5.77
N ARG A 346 35.58 9.18 5.21
CA ARG A 346 35.73 9.52 3.78
C ARG A 346 37.22 9.63 3.45
N THR A 347 37.73 8.74 2.62
CA THR A 347 39.00 8.95 1.90
C THR A 347 38.67 9.28 0.44
N ALA A 348 39.51 10.14 -0.14
CA ALA A 348 39.25 11.02 -1.27
C ALA A 348 38.63 10.39 -2.54
N GLU A 349 38.04 11.26 -3.36
CA GLU A 349 37.55 10.97 -4.71
C GLU A 349 38.61 10.20 -5.53
N PRO A 350 38.27 9.07 -6.18
CA PRO A 350 39.10 8.55 -7.25
C PRO A 350 38.84 9.36 -8.53
N GLU A 351 39.93 9.79 -9.16
CA GLU A 351 39.96 10.38 -10.49
C GLU A 351 39.11 9.59 -11.49
N LEU A 352 38.39 10.32 -12.34
CA LEU A 352 37.82 9.81 -13.58
C LEU A 352 38.94 9.28 -14.49
N GLU A 353 39.25 7.99 -14.39
CA GLU A 353 39.89 7.29 -15.50
C GLU A 353 38.85 7.11 -16.61
N VAL A 354 38.89 8.03 -17.58
CA VAL A 354 38.25 7.87 -18.88
C VAL A 354 38.94 6.69 -19.57
N ALA A 355 38.28 5.53 -19.58
CA ALA A 355 38.71 4.39 -20.38
C ALA A 355 38.53 4.75 -21.87
N VAL A 356 39.65 5.08 -22.51
CA VAL A 356 39.80 5.25 -23.95
C VAL A 356 39.63 3.89 -24.63
N ASN A 357 38.68 3.83 -25.56
CA ASN A 357 38.56 2.91 -26.70
C ASN A 357 38.80 1.40 -26.47
N ALA A 358 37.69 0.64 -26.46
CA ALA A 358 37.66 -0.68 -27.07
C ALA A 358 36.40 -0.77 -27.94
N THR A 359 36.65 -1.02 -29.22
CA THR A 359 35.74 -1.10 -30.36
C THR A 359 34.64 -2.14 -30.14
N ASP A 360 33.38 -1.74 -30.35
CA ASP A 360 32.20 -2.60 -30.36
C ASP A 360 31.86 -3.00 -31.81
N PRO A 361 31.88 -4.28 -32.22
CA PRO A 361 31.39 -4.71 -33.51
C PRO A 361 30.08 -5.49 -33.36
N ALA A 362 28.95 -4.80 -33.16
CA ALA A 362 27.63 -5.35 -33.48
C ALA A 362 26.52 -4.28 -33.41
N SER A 363 26.35 -3.50 -34.48
CA SER A 363 25.06 -2.85 -34.76
C SER A 363 24.47 -3.44 -36.04
N PRO A 364 23.24 -3.99 -36.02
CA PRO A 364 22.55 -4.42 -37.23
C PRO A 364 22.02 -3.21 -38.00
N GLN A 365 22.38 -3.14 -39.28
CA GLN A 365 21.88 -2.15 -40.24
C GLN A 365 20.38 -2.36 -40.51
N LEU A 366 19.59 -1.28 -40.46
CA LEU A 366 18.25 -1.21 -41.02
C LEU A 366 18.32 -0.62 -42.44
N PRO A 367 17.63 -1.19 -43.44
CA PRO A 367 17.64 -0.68 -44.80
C PRO A 367 16.75 0.56 -44.96
N ARG A 368 17.12 1.39 -45.96
CA ARG A 368 16.61 2.72 -46.30
C ARG A 368 15.11 2.83 -46.53
#